data_AF-A0A2N1XFS3-F1
#
_entry.id   AF-A0A2N1XFS3-F1
#
_cell.length_a   1.000
_cell.length_b   1.000
_cell.length_c   1.000
_cell.angle_alpha   90.00
_cell.angle_beta   90.00
_cell.angle_gamma   90.00
#
_symmetry.space_group_name_H-M   'P 1'
#
loop_
_entity.id
_entity.type
_entity.pdbx_description
1 polymer ?
#
loop_
_entity_poly.entity_id
_entity_poly.type
_entity_poly.pdbx_seq_one_letter_code
_entity_poly.pdbx_strand_id
1 'polypeptide(L)'
;MPTMPVQSEAAPSTPMPPATRPSRRGSVQLDAARLRQLRRSLLLSQRDLADEFGRRDIQVSIATIKRAEAGQAVRYRIAREIARYFDLPANELAHASALAGAH
;
A
#
# COMPACT_ATOMS: atom_id res chain seq x y z
N MET A 1 4.23 20.94 -60.63
CA MET A 1 4.58 21.12 -59.19
C MET A 1 3.51 20.44 -58.34
N PRO A 2 3.76 19.22 -57.81
CA PRO A 2 2.97 18.75 -56.69
C PRO A 2 3.83 18.01 -55.65
N THR A 3 3.80 18.42 -54.39
CA THR A 3 3.80 17.51 -53.22
C THR A 3 3.29 18.33 -52.03
N MET A 4 2.16 17.88 -51.49
CA MET A 4 1.47 18.43 -50.33
C MET A 4 2.28 18.21 -49.03
N PRO A 5 2.05 19.01 -47.97
CA PRO A 5 2.77 18.93 -46.72
C PRO A 5 2.36 17.69 -45.89
N VAL A 6 3.37 17.03 -45.30
CA VAL A 6 3.21 15.96 -44.33
C VAL A 6 2.70 16.55 -43.00
N GLN A 7 1.49 16.16 -42.58
CA GLN A 7 1.00 16.43 -41.23
C GLN A 7 1.51 15.30 -40.32
N SER A 8 2.50 15.62 -39.47
CA SER A 8 2.90 14.76 -38.37
C SER A 8 1.82 14.81 -37.28
N GLU A 9 1.02 13.76 -37.22
CA GLU A 9 0.04 13.50 -36.18
C GLU A 9 0.80 13.23 -34.86
N ALA A 10 0.68 14.17 -33.93
CA ALA A 10 1.20 14.04 -32.57
C ALA A 10 0.38 12.97 -31.83
N ALA A 11 1.01 11.84 -31.54
CA ALA A 11 0.42 10.80 -30.70
C ALA A 11 0.07 11.35 -29.32
N PRO A 12 -1.11 11.01 -28.75
CA PRO A 12 -1.45 11.40 -27.39
C PRO A 12 -0.58 10.60 -26.41
N SER A 13 0.36 11.29 -25.76
CA SER A 13 1.07 10.82 -24.57
C SER A 13 0.08 10.54 -23.46
N THR A 14 -0.46 9.32 -23.47
CA THR A 14 -1.25 8.79 -22.36
C THR A 14 -0.30 8.66 -21.17
N PRO A 15 -0.57 9.29 -20.01
CA PRO A 15 0.24 9.02 -18.83
C PRO A 15 0.04 7.55 -18.45
N MET A 16 1.11 6.77 -18.61
CA MET A 16 1.21 5.42 -18.07
C MET A 16 0.76 5.43 -16.59
N PRO A 17 -0.08 4.48 -16.15
CA PRO A 17 -0.22 4.23 -14.72
C PRO A 17 1.18 3.92 -14.17
N PRO A 18 1.53 4.36 -12.94
CA PRO A 18 2.85 4.12 -12.40
C PRO A 18 3.11 2.62 -12.44
N ALA A 19 4.07 2.22 -13.28
CA ALA A 19 4.52 0.85 -13.40
C ALA A 19 4.85 0.37 -11.99
N THR A 20 4.00 -0.49 -11.44
CA THR A 20 4.24 -1.15 -10.17
C THR A 20 5.34 -2.15 -10.45
N ARG A 21 6.59 -1.68 -10.44
CA ARG A 21 7.75 -2.54 -10.58
C ARG A 21 7.70 -3.50 -9.40
N PRO A 22 7.64 -4.82 -9.61
CA PRO A 22 7.73 -5.78 -8.53
C PRO A 22 9.12 -5.63 -7.92
N SER A 23 9.16 -4.88 -6.84
CA SER A 23 10.39 -4.56 -6.13
C SER A 23 10.75 -5.81 -5.33
N ARG A 24 11.95 -6.37 -5.56
CA ARG A 24 12.61 -7.45 -4.80
C ARG A 24 12.77 -7.19 -3.27
N ARG A 25 11.89 -6.42 -2.63
CA ARG A 25 12.18 -5.63 -1.42
C ARG A 25 11.18 -5.85 -0.30
N GLY A 26 11.13 -7.04 0.30
CA GLY A 26 10.66 -7.30 1.68
C GLY A 26 9.46 -6.50 2.23
N SER A 27 8.52 -6.11 1.37
CA SER A 27 7.44 -5.17 1.67
C SER A 27 6.20 -5.53 0.86
N VAL A 28 5.05 -5.18 1.42
CA VAL A 28 3.72 -5.53 0.94
C VAL A 28 2.81 -4.34 1.11
N GLN A 29 1.94 -4.10 0.14
CA GLN A 29 0.85 -3.14 0.30
C GLN A 29 -0.29 -3.82 1.05
N LEU A 30 -0.76 -3.17 2.10
CA LEU A 30 -1.93 -3.61 2.86
C LEU A 30 -3.20 -2.97 2.27
N ASP A 31 -4.33 -3.62 2.48
CA ASP A 31 -5.63 -3.04 2.19
C ASP A 31 -5.89 -1.86 3.16
N ALA A 32 -5.72 -0.66 2.62
CA ALA A 32 -5.91 0.58 3.35
C ALA A 32 -7.35 0.78 3.85
N ALA A 33 -8.36 0.35 3.06
CA ALA A 33 -9.75 0.49 3.45
C ALA A 33 -10.06 -0.46 4.62
N ARG A 34 -9.58 -1.70 4.53
CA ARG A 34 -9.73 -2.69 5.59
C ARG A 34 -9.03 -2.28 6.87
N LEU A 35 -7.79 -1.77 6.79
CA LEU A 35 -7.06 -1.24 7.94
C LEU A 35 -7.83 -0.12 8.66
N ARG A 36 -8.34 0.85 7.90
CA ARG A 36 -9.15 1.94 8.46
C ARG A 36 -10.41 1.42 9.13
N GLN A 37 -11.07 0.42 8.52
CA GLN A 37 -12.26 -0.20 9.08
C GLN A 37 -11.95 -0.89 10.42
N LEU A 38 -10.91 -1.73 10.48
CA LEU A 38 -10.48 -2.43 11.68
C LEU A 38 -10.08 -1.48 12.81
N ARG A 39 -9.36 -0.40 12.47
CA ARG A 39 -9.03 0.63 13.44
C ARG A 39 -10.29 1.32 13.99
N ARG A 40 -11.22 1.67 13.10
CA ARG A 40 -12.47 2.35 13.48
C ARG A 40 -13.42 1.46 14.28
N SER A 41 -13.44 0.14 14.04
CA SER A 41 -14.24 -0.79 14.85
C SER A 41 -13.76 -0.88 16.29
N LEU A 42 -12.48 -0.59 16.54
CA LEU A 42 -11.90 -0.47 17.88
C LEU A 42 -11.98 0.97 18.45
N LEU A 43 -12.62 1.90 17.74
CA LEU A 43 -12.73 3.33 18.10
C LEU A 43 -11.37 4.03 18.31
N LEU A 44 -10.33 3.58 17.59
CA LEU A 44 -8.98 4.13 17.73
C LEU A 44 -8.68 5.22 16.69
N SER A 45 -7.98 6.28 17.09
CA SER A 45 -7.32 7.20 16.16
C SER A 45 -6.02 6.58 15.60
N GLN A 46 -5.43 7.20 14.58
CA GLN A 46 -4.11 6.77 14.07
C GLN A 46 -3.02 6.85 15.14
N ARG A 47 -3.14 7.81 16.07
CA ARG A 47 -2.22 7.96 17.18
C ARG A 47 -2.44 6.86 18.22
N ASP A 48 -3.68 6.60 18.59
CA ASP A 48 -4.00 5.54 19.56
C ASP A 48 -3.54 4.17 19.05
N LEU A 49 -3.70 3.90 17.75
CA LEU A 49 -3.18 2.67 17.14
C LEU A 49 -1.63 2.61 17.20
N ALA A 50 -0.93 3.73 17.03
CA ALA A 50 0.53 3.78 17.16
C ALA A 50 0.97 3.53 18.60
N ASP A 51 0.25 4.11 19.56
CA ASP A 51 0.49 3.95 20.98
C ASP A 51 0.24 2.50 21.42
N GLU A 52 -0.82 1.86 20.89
CA GLU A 52 -1.11 0.44 21.08
C GLU A 52 -0.02 -0.49 20.52
N PHE A 53 0.54 -0.18 19.35
CA PHE A 53 1.71 -0.91 18.85
C PHE A 53 2.93 -0.72 19.75
N GLY A 54 3.15 0.51 20.23
CA GLY A 54 4.22 0.80 21.18
C GLY A 54 4.09 0.01 22.48
N ARG A 55 2.88 -0.14 23.03
CA ARG A 55 2.59 -0.95 24.22
C ARG A 55 2.90 -2.45 24.05
N ARG A 56 2.99 -2.94 22.81
CA ARG A 56 3.25 -4.34 22.47
C ARG A 56 4.67 -4.57 21.96
N ASP A 57 5.59 -3.63 22.20
CA ASP A 57 6.97 -3.64 21.69
C ASP A 57 7.08 -3.70 20.15
N ILE A 58 6.02 -3.31 19.45
CA ILE A 58 5.99 -3.21 18.00
C ILE A 58 6.45 -1.79 17.64
N GLN A 59 7.68 -1.66 17.13
CA GLN A 59 8.25 -0.38 16.68
C GLN A 59 7.61 0.11 15.37
N VAL A 60 6.34 0.52 15.44
CA VAL A 60 5.58 1.14 14.35
C VAL A 60 5.31 2.58 14.71
N SER A 61 5.89 3.50 13.93
CA SER A 61 5.60 4.92 14.09
C SER A 61 4.22 5.28 13.52
N ILE A 62 3.62 6.35 14.04
CA ILE A 62 2.41 6.96 13.47
C ILE A 62 2.55 7.27 11.97
N ALA A 63 3.76 7.64 11.51
CA ALA A 63 4.03 7.86 10.09
C ALA A 63 3.91 6.58 9.26
N THR A 64 4.24 5.43 9.84
CA THR A 64 4.08 4.12 9.18
C THR A 64 2.61 3.72 9.10
N ILE A 65 1.82 3.98 10.15
CA ILE A 65 0.35 3.80 10.11
C ILE A 65 -0.27 4.68 9.04
N LYS A 66 0.07 5.98 9.01
CA LYS A 66 -0.43 6.91 7.99
C LYS A 66 -0.14 6.41 6.57
N ARG A 67 1.08 5.92 6.33
CA ARG A 67 1.47 5.33 5.04
C ARG A 67 0.68 4.08 4.71
N ALA A 68 0.54 3.15 5.65
CA ALA A 68 -0.24 1.92 5.48
C ALA A 68 -1.71 2.24 5.14
N GLU A 69 -2.31 3.16 5.89
CA GLU A 69 -3.68 3.63 5.64
C GLU A 69 -3.82 4.47 4.36
N ALA A 70 -2.73 4.96 3.79
CA ALA A 70 -2.71 5.63 2.49
C ALA A 70 -2.43 4.66 1.32
N GLY A 71 -2.32 3.35 1.59
CA GLY A 71 -2.06 2.32 0.57
C GLY A 71 -0.59 2.20 0.16
N GLN A 72 0.33 2.80 0.92
CA GLN A 72 1.76 2.66 0.67
C GLN A 72 2.28 1.31 1.18
N ALA A 73 3.31 0.77 0.53
CA ALA A 73 3.92 -0.49 0.92
C ALA A 73 4.61 -0.38 2.30
N VAL A 74 4.44 -1.40 3.13
CA VAL A 74 5.11 -1.55 4.43
C VAL A 74 5.95 -2.81 4.47
N ARG A 75 6.96 -2.88 5.33
CA ARG A 75 7.82 -4.07 5.45
C ARG A 75 7.01 -5.30 5.90
N TYR A 76 7.38 -6.50 5.45
CA TYR A 76 6.70 -7.74 5.86
C TYR A 76 6.61 -7.94 7.37
N ARG A 77 7.67 -7.59 8.11
CA ARG A 77 7.64 -7.62 9.58
C ARG A 77 6.49 -6.77 10.12
N ILE A 78 6.33 -5.56 9.60
CA ILE A 78 5.27 -4.63 10.03
C ILE A 78 3.90 -5.17 9.63
N ALA A 79 3.74 -5.64 8.40
CA ALA A 79 2.51 -6.27 7.95
C ALA A 79 2.10 -7.45 8.85
N ARG A 80 3.05 -8.31 9.22
CA ARG A 80 2.84 -9.43 10.13
C ARG A 80 2.40 -8.99 11.52
N GLU A 81 3.06 -7.99 12.10
CA GLU A 81 2.71 -7.50 13.43
C GLU A 81 1.34 -6.79 13.44
N ILE A 82 1.00 -6.06 12.37
CA ILE A 82 -0.33 -5.47 12.22
C ILE A 82 -1.39 -6.56 12.10
N ALA A 83 -1.16 -7.59 11.28
CA ALA A 83 -2.08 -8.71 11.12
C ALA A 83 -2.30 -9.45 12.46
N ARG A 84 -1.22 -9.69 13.21
CA ARG A 84 -1.27 -10.25 14.58
C ARG A 84 -2.06 -9.40 15.55
N TYR A 85 -1.93 -8.08 15.49
CA TYR A 85 -2.68 -7.18 16.36
C TYR A 85 -4.19 -7.28 16.15
N PHE A 86 -4.63 -7.40 14.90
CA PHE A 86 -6.03 -7.55 14.54
C PHE A 86 -6.54 -9.00 14.55
N ASP A 87 -5.69 -9.95 14.95
CA ASP A 87 -5.98 -11.39 14.91
C ASP A 87 -6.45 -11.90 13.54
N LEU A 88 -5.74 -11.45 12.50
CA LEU A 88 -6.01 -11.80 11.10
C LEU A 88 -4.77 -12.40 10.46
N PRO A 89 -4.92 -13.30 9.47
CA PRO A 89 -3.78 -13.79 8.72
C PRO A 89 -3.28 -12.69 7.76
N ALA A 90 -1.95 -12.59 7.60
CA ALA A 90 -1.33 -11.47 6.90
C ALA A 90 -1.71 -11.35 5.41
N ASN A 91 -2.14 -12.45 4.79
CA ASN A 91 -2.65 -12.51 3.43
C ASN A 91 -4.04 -11.85 3.28
N GLU A 92 -4.90 -11.90 4.30
CA GLU A 92 -6.21 -11.24 4.29
C GLU A 92 -6.09 -9.72 4.39
N LEU A 93 -5.01 -9.23 5.01
CA LEU A 93 -4.72 -7.81 5.11
C LEU A 93 -3.88 -7.30 3.92
N ALA A 94 -3.24 -8.19 3.18
CA ALA A 94 -2.45 -7.84 2.01
C ALA A 94 -3.37 -7.55 0.81
N HIS A 95 -3.07 -6.49 0.06
CA HIS A 95 -3.80 -6.22 -1.16
C HIS A 95 -3.44 -7.27 -2.22
N ALA A 96 -4.43 -7.84 -2.91
CA ALA A 96 -4.22 -8.87 -3.94
C ALA A 96 -3.21 -8.48 -5.04
N SER A 97 -3.13 -7.18 -5.39
CA SER A 97 -2.14 -6.65 -6.35
C SER A 97 -0.68 -6.85 -5.88
N ALA A 98 -0.45 -6.92 -4.57
CA ALA A 98 0.86 -7.20 -3.99
C ALA A 98 1.21 -8.70 -3.97
N LEU A 99 0.21 -9.59 -3.97
CA LEU A 99 0.40 -11.05 -4.02
C LEU A 99 0.61 -11.58 -5.45
N ALA A 100 0.09 -10.87 -6.46
CA ALA A 100 0.18 -11.26 -7.87
C ALA A 100 1.60 -11.19 -8.47
N GLY A 101 2.59 -10.67 -7.74
CA GLY A 101 4.00 -10.60 -8.16
C GLY A 101 4.89 -11.69 -7.58
N ALA A 102 4.34 -12.72 -6.91
CA ALA A 102 5.10 -13.73 -6.17
C ALA A 102 5.05 -15.15 -6.77
N HIS A 103 4.66 -15.31 -8.04
CA HIS A 103 4.74 -16.58 -8.77
C HIS A 103 5.71 -16.51 -9.94
#